data_AF-A0A9E2E7T8-F1
#
_entry.id   AF-A0A9E2E7T8-F1
#
_cell.length_a   1.000
_cell.length_b   1.000
_cell.length_c   1.000
_cell.angle_alpha   90.00
_cell.angle_beta   90.00
_cell.angle_gamma   90.00
#
_symmetry.space_group_name_H-M   'P 1'
#
loop_
_entity.id
_entity.type
_entity.pdbx_description
1 polymer ?
#
loop_
_entity_poly.entity_id
_entity_poly.type
_entity_poly.pdbx_seq_one_letter_code
_entity_poly.pdbx_strand_id
1 'polypeptide(L)'
;MKELPIWILFLALAVGNFALRFSFIYLFGKMDIPNWLRDALKFVPASVLAALVLPALVYSEGALDISLNNIRLLAGIGGALVAWRIKNVLWTIIVGMVLLWILQAI
;
A
#
# COMPACT_ATOMS: atom_id res chain seq x y z
N MET A 1 29.99 -13.38 -15.92
CA MET A 1 30.02 -14.25 -14.71
C MET A 1 29.33 -13.56 -13.51
N LYS A 2 28.05 -13.19 -13.65
CA LYS A 2 27.19 -12.70 -12.54
C LYS A 2 25.81 -13.38 -12.51
N GLU A 3 25.60 -14.43 -13.30
CA GLU A 3 24.29 -15.08 -13.41
C GLU A 3 23.97 -15.97 -12.20
N LEU A 4 24.96 -16.75 -11.74
CA LEU A 4 24.84 -17.64 -10.56
C LEU A 4 24.31 -16.95 -9.29
N PRO A 5 24.82 -15.77 -8.87
CA PRO A 5 24.29 -15.10 -7.68
C PRO A 5 22.86 -14.59 -7.85
N ILE A 6 22.41 -14.26 -9.06
CA ILE A 6 21.02 -13.83 -9.31
C ILE A 6 20.06 -15.01 -9.16
N TRP A 7 20.42 -16.19 -9.69
CA TRP A 7 19.60 -17.39 -9.53
C TRP A 7 19.49 -17.83 -8.07
N ILE A 8 20.59 -17.76 -7.32
CA ILE A 8 20.58 -18.02 -5.88
C ILE A 8 19.69 -17.01 -5.15
N LEU A 9 19.74 -15.73 -5.52
CA LEU A 9 18.88 -14.69 -4.94
C LEU A 9 17.40 -14.98 -5.20
N PHE A 10 17.02 -15.34 -6.43
CA PHE A 10 15.63 -15.71 -6.73
C PHE A 10 15.17 -16.92 -5.92
N LEU A 11 16.02 -17.95 -5.81
CA LEU A 11 15.68 -19.14 -5.04
C LEU A 11 15.56 -18.82 -3.54
N ALA A 12 16.46 -18.01 -3.00
CA ALA A 12 16.39 -17.54 -1.62
C ALA A 12 15.13 -16.71 -1.34
N LEU A 13 14.77 -15.78 -2.23
CA LEU A 13 13.54 -14.99 -2.13
C LEU A 13 12.28 -15.88 -2.25
N ALA A 14 12.28 -16.84 -3.17
CA ALA A 14 11.17 -17.77 -3.35
C ALA A 14 10.96 -18.63 -2.10
N VAL A 15 12.03 -19.23 -1.57
CA VAL A 15 11.97 -20.05 -0.34
C VAL A 15 11.58 -19.19 0.86
N GLY A 16 12.16 -18.01 1.02
CA GLY A 16 11.83 -17.10 2.12
C GLY A 16 10.36 -16.67 2.11
N ASN A 17 9.85 -16.25 0.95
CA ASN A 17 8.45 -15.84 0.81
C ASN A 17 7.48 -17.02 1.01
N PHE A 18 7.83 -18.21 0.49
CA PHE A 18 7.06 -19.42 0.71
C PHE A 18 7.04 -19.81 2.19
N ALA A 19 8.19 -19.81 2.86
CA ALA A 19 8.30 -20.14 4.28
C ALA A 19 7.50 -19.17 5.16
N LEU A 20 7.55 -17.87 4.88
CA LEU A 20 6.74 -16.84 5.55
C LEU A 20 5.24 -17.10 5.39
N ARG A 21 4.78 -17.46 4.19
CA ARG A 21 3.36 -17.74 3.95
C ARG A 21 2.91 -19.06 4.57
N PHE A 22 3.76 -20.09 4.48
CA PHE A 22 3.48 -21.42 4.99
C PHE A 22 3.50 -21.46 6.52
N SER A 23 4.36 -20.67 7.18
CA SER A 23 4.39 -20.59 8.64
C SER A 23 3.04 -20.17 9.21
N PHE A 24 2.41 -19.15 8.62
CA PHE A 24 1.05 -18.74 9.03
C PHE A 24 0.03 -19.85 8.76
N ILE A 25 0.01 -20.47 7.57
CA ILE A 25 -0.96 -21.53 7.26
C ILE A 25 -0.83 -22.74 8.20
N TYR A 26 0.40 -23.17 8.49
CA TYR A 26 0.69 -24.28 9.39
C TYR A 26 0.34 -23.95 10.85
N LEU A 27 0.58 -22.71 11.29
CA LEU A 27 0.23 -22.23 12.63
C LEU A 27 -1.30 -22.08 12.79
N PHE A 28 -1.99 -21.57 11.76
CA PHE A 28 -3.45 -21.44 11.69
C PHE A 28 -4.18 -22.79 11.78
N GLY A 29 -3.54 -23.89 11.36
CA GLY A 29 -4.11 -25.23 11.45
C GLY A 29 -3.95 -25.90 12.82
N LYS A 30 -3.14 -25.35 13.73
CA LYS A 30 -2.81 -25.98 15.03
C LYS A 30 -3.16 -25.13 16.25
N MET A 31 -3.43 -23.84 16.07
CA MET A 31 -3.79 -22.92 17.16
C MET A 31 -5.17 -22.34 16.93
N ASP A 32 -6.04 -22.40 17.94
CA ASP A 32 -7.29 -21.65 17.97
C ASP A 32 -6.96 -20.16 18.08
N ILE A 33 -6.94 -19.50 16.93
CA ILE A 33 -6.67 -18.07 16.86
C ILE A 33 -7.85 -17.30 17.47
N PRO A 34 -7.59 -16.37 18.41
CA PRO A 34 -8.65 -15.59 19.01
C PRO A 34 -9.35 -14.73 17.95
N ASN A 35 -10.67 -14.59 18.07
CA ASN A 35 -11.52 -13.94 17.05
C ASN A 35 -11.03 -12.52 16.67
N TRP A 36 -10.52 -11.75 17.65
CA TRP A 36 -9.98 -10.40 17.40
C TRP A 36 -8.79 -10.40 16.42
N LEU A 37 -7.92 -11.42 16.45
CA LEU A 37 -6.76 -11.49 15.57
C LEU A 37 -7.19 -11.88 14.14
N ARG A 38 -8.15 -12.81 14.01
CA ARG A 38 -8.72 -13.18 12.72
C ARG A 38 -9.37 -11.98 12.03
N ASP A 39 -10.11 -11.15 12.78
CA ASP A 39 -10.74 -9.96 12.24
C ASP A 39 -9.71 -8.88 11.87
N ALA A 40 -8.67 -8.67 12.69
CA ALA A 40 -7.57 -7.77 12.37
C ALA A 40 -6.83 -8.17 11.08
N LEU A 41 -6.58 -9.47 10.88
CA LEU A 41 -5.86 -9.99 9.72
C LEU A 41 -6.60 -9.75 8.38
N LYS A 42 -7.93 -9.66 8.39
CA LYS A 42 -8.72 -9.30 7.20
C LYS A 42 -8.43 -7.88 6.70
N PHE A 43 -7.99 -6.97 7.58
CA PHE A 43 -7.69 -5.59 7.23
C PHE A 43 -6.24 -5.36 6.81
N VAL A 44 -5.35 -6.35 6.98
CA VAL A 44 -3.92 -6.22 6.65
C VAL A 44 -3.68 -5.71 5.22
N PRO A 45 -4.33 -6.25 4.16
CA PRO A 45 -4.08 -5.77 2.80
C PRO A 45 -4.43 -4.29 2.62
N ALA A 46 -5.57 -3.85 3.15
CA ALA A 46 -6.01 -2.46 3.06
C ALA A 46 -5.09 -1.53 3.87
N SER A 47 -4.69 -1.94 5.07
CA SER A 47 -3.78 -1.19 5.93
C SER A 47 -2.39 -1.05 5.33
N VAL A 48 -1.87 -2.09 4.67
CA VAL A 48 -0.58 -2.03 3.97
C VAL A 48 -0.64 -1.04 2.81
N LEU A 49 -1.71 -1.05 2.01
CA LEU A 49 -1.91 -0.06 0.95
C LEU A 49 -1.96 1.36 1.52
N ALA A 50 -2.70 1.58 2.61
CA ALA A 50 -2.72 2.88 3.27
C ALA A 50 -1.33 3.31 3.78
N ALA A 51 -0.59 2.39 4.40
CA ALA A 51 0.76 2.64 4.90
C ALA A 51 1.78 2.91 3.78
N LEU A 52 1.55 2.41 2.56
CA LEU A 52 2.37 2.71 1.37
C LEU A 52 1.99 4.05 0.74
N VAL A 53 0.70 4.35 0.65
CA VAL A 53 0.19 5.55 -0.02
C VAL A 53 0.41 6.80 0.83
N LEU A 54 0.16 6.75 2.14
CA LEU A 54 0.26 7.90 3.03
C LEU A 54 1.64 8.59 3.00
N PRO A 55 2.79 7.88 3.15
CA PRO A 55 4.09 8.51 3.03
C PRO A 55 4.36 9.01 1.61
N ALA A 56 3.85 8.35 0.58
CA ALA A 56 3.98 8.82 -0.81
C ALA A 56 3.25 10.16 -1.06
N LEU A 57 2.27 10.50 -0.22
CA LEU A 57 1.55 11.78 -0.25
C LEU A 57 2.20 12.85 0.64
N VAL A 58 2.63 12.46 1.85
CA VAL A 58 3.10 13.40 2.89
C VAL A 58 4.59 13.73 2.78
N TYR A 59 5.42 12.79 2.32
CA TYR A 59 6.84 13.03 2.08
C TYR A 59 7.05 13.52 0.65
N SER A 60 7.40 14.79 0.51
CA SER A 60 7.85 15.38 -0.74
C SER A 60 9.31 15.80 -0.59
N GLU A 61 10.15 15.47 -1.57
CA GLU A 61 11.56 15.88 -1.63
C GLU A 61 12.43 15.56 -0.39
N GLY A 62 12.10 14.48 0.33
CA GLY A 62 12.89 14.03 1.48
C GLY A 62 12.56 14.72 2.81
N ALA A 63 11.57 15.62 2.83
CA ALA A 63 11.04 16.24 4.03
C ALA A 63 9.55 15.95 4.22
N LEU A 64 9.07 16.06 5.47
CA LEU A 64 7.64 16.07 5.76
C LEU A 64 7.06 17.38 5.26
N ASP A 65 6.23 17.32 4.22
CA ASP A 65 5.55 18.49 3.65
C ASP A 65 4.04 18.34 3.80
N ILE A 66 3.54 18.80 4.94
CA ILE A 66 2.10 18.88 5.26
C ILE A 66 1.53 20.26 4.85
N SER A 67 2.29 21.05 4.08
CA SER A 67 1.83 22.35 3.60
C SER A 67 0.70 22.18 2.58
N LEU A 68 -0.17 23.19 2.49
CA LEU A 68 -1.13 23.33 1.39
C LEU A 68 -0.44 23.51 0.03
N ASN A 69 0.87 23.73 0.00
CA ASN A 69 1.67 23.74 -1.22
C ASN A 69 1.96 22.33 -1.78
N ASN A 70 1.76 21.28 -0.97
CA ASN A 70 1.98 19.92 -1.43
C ASN A 70 0.81 19.47 -2.33
N ILE A 71 1.01 19.65 -3.64
CA ILE A 71 0.07 19.27 -4.69
C ILE A 71 -0.37 17.81 -4.59
N ARG A 72 0.55 16.89 -4.23
CA ARG A 72 0.24 15.46 -4.10
C ARG A 72 -0.69 15.21 -2.93
N LEU A 73 -0.46 15.88 -1.79
CA LEU A 73 -1.30 15.80 -0.61
C LEU A 73 -2.72 16.31 -0.90
N LEU A 74 -2.85 17.46 -1.56
CA LEU A 74 -4.15 18.01 -1.97
C LEU A 74 -4.91 17.09 -2.94
N ALA A 75 -4.23 16.57 -3.97
CA ALA A 75 -4.83 15.62 -4.90
C ALA A 75 -5.23 14.30 -4.19
N GLY A 76 -4.41 13.83 -3.26
CA GLY A 76 -4.67 12.64 -2.44
C GLY A 76 -5.91 12.81 -1.54
N ILE A 77 -6.07 13.97 -0.90
CA ILE A 77 -7.26 14.31 -0.11
C ILE A 77 -8.51 14.34 -1.00
N GLY A 78 -8.42 14.96 -2.18
CA GLY A 78 -9.51 14.96 -3.14
C GLY A 78 -9.90 13.55 -3.62
N GLY A 79 -8.91 12.71 -3.93
CA GLY A 79 -9.13 11.30 -4.24
C GLY A 79 -9.79 10.54 -3.08
N ALA A 80 -9.34 10.76 -1.85
CA ALA A 80 -9.92 10.13 -0.66
C ALA A 80 -11.39 10.53 -0.43
N LEU A 81 -11.74 11.81 -0.64
CA LEU A 81 -13.12 12.30 -0.58
C LEU A 81 -14.02 11.62 -1.62
N VAL A 82 -13.52 11.45 -2.84
CA VAL A 82 -14.25 10.77 -3.92
C VAL A 82 -14.41 9.28 -3.63
N ALA A 83 -13.37 8.61 -3.15
CA ALA A 83 -13.44 7.22 -2.71
C ALA A 83 -14.53 7.04 -1.65
N TRP A 84 -14.59 7.94 -0.67
CA TRP A 84 -15.57 7.88 0.41
C TRP A 84 -17.01 8.09 -0.08
N ARG A 85 -17.22 9.02 -1.02
CA ARG A 85 -18.56 9.34 -1.55
C ARG A 85 -19.07 8.34 -2.59
N ILE A 86 -18.24 8.02 -3.59
CA ILE A 86 -18.67 7.27 -4.78
C ILE A 86 -18.52 5.75 -4.57
N LYS A 87 -17.67 5.31 -3.64
CA LYS A 87 -17.37 3.89 -3.38
C LYS A 87 -17.01 3.11 -4.66
N ASN A 88 -16.47 3.80 -5.68
CA ASN A 88 -16.06 3.24 -6.96
C ASN A 88 -14.60 3.58 -7.24
N VAL A 89 -13.79 2.54 -7.44
CA VAL A 89 -12.33 2.65 -7.64
C VAL A 89 -12.00 3.42 -8.92
N LEU A 90 -12.73 3.18 -10.02
CA LEU A 90 -12.48 3.84 -11.30
C LEU A 90 -12.65 5.36 -11.19
N TRP A 91 -13.75 5.82 -10.60
CA TRP A 91 -13.98 7.24 -10.38
C TRP A 91 -12.96 7.87 -9.44
N THR A 92 -12.52 7.14 -8.43
CA THR A 92 -11.47 7.59 -7.50
C THR A 92 -10.17 7.86 -8.24
N ILE A 93 -9.74 6.94 -9.11
CA ILE A 93 -8.51 7.07 -9.89
C ILE A 93 -8.63 8.23 -10.87
N ILE A 94 -9.72 8.30 -11.62
CA ILE A 94 -9.94 9.36 -12.63
C ILE A 94 -9.91 10.74 -11.96
N VAL A 95 -10.69 10.94 -10.90
CA VAL A 95 -10.73 12.25 -10.24
C VAL A 95 -9.42 12.59 -9.55
N GLY A 96 -8.77 11.61 -8.90
CA GLY A 96 -7.46 11.81 -8.29
C GLY A 96 -6.39 12.23 -9.29
N MET A 97 -6.34 11.58 -10.46
CA MET A 97 -5.42 11.94 -11.54
C MET A 97 -5.73 13.32 -12.14
N VAL A 98 -7.01 13.61 -12.39
CA VAL A 98 -7.43 14.93 -12.91
C VAL A 98 -7.06 16.05 -11.94
N LEU A 99 -7.33 15.87 -10.64
CA LEU A 99 -6.94 16.84 -9.62
C LEU A 99 -5.43 17.04 -9.57
N LEU A 100 -4.66 15.95 -9.61
CA LEU A 100 -3.20 16.01 -9.60
C LEU A 100 -2.67 16.78 -10.82
N TRP A 101 -3.18 16.50 -12.02
CA TRP A 101 -2.75 17.19 -13.23
C TRP A 101 -3.14 18.66 -13.23
N ILE A 102 -4.35 19.00 -12.79
CA ILE A 102 -4.79 20.40 -12.68
C ILE A 102 -3.88 21.16 -11.72
N LEU A 103 -3.59 20.59 -10.54
CA LEU A 103 -2.74 21.22 -9.54
C LEU A 103 -1.26 21.28 -9.95
N GLN A 104 -0.79 20.38 -10.82
CA GLN A 104 0.57 20.44 -11.39
C GLN A 104 0.69 21.41 -12.58
N ALA A 105 -0.41 21.68 -13.27
CA ALA A 105 -0.44 22.59 -14.42
C ALA A 105 -0.55 24.07 -14.01
N ILE A 106 -0.92 24.34 -12.76
CA ILE A 106 -0.97 25.67 -12.13
C ILE A 106 0.37 25.91 -11.42
#